data_AF-A0A7Y3C973-F1
#
_entry.id   AF-A0A7Y3C973-F1
#
_cell.length_a   1.000
_cell.length_b   1.000
_cell.length_c   1.000
_cell.angle_alpha   90.00
_cell.angle_beta   90.00
_cell.angle_gamma   90.00
#
_symmetry.space_group_name_H-M   'P 1'
#
loop_
_entity.id
_entity.type
_entity.pdbx_description
1 polymer ?
#
loop_
_entity_poly.entity_id
_entity_poly.type
_entity_poly.pdbx_seq_one_letter_code
_entity_poly.pdbx_strand_id
1 'polypeptide(L)'
;MQKKVLIFLCILTALGCQEKKEVELSVGIWRGEMEVMDQHQLPFNFSLSREEGGYIMEVYNAEEVLLIDDFELKGDSIRVNMPVFDGFFTATYTADTMVGEFVKEDLNRRVPFKAIYGDSLRFKGNKSPSANIQGIWEAEFSKESDDAYMAKGIFRQENGKVEGTFRTNTGDYRYLEGTIQGDSLKLSTFDGAHVFLFLAKVTDSTMNGVFYSG
;
A
#
# COMPACT_ATOMS: atom_id res chain seq x y z
N MET A 1 55.67 37.70 -52.10
CA MET A 1 55.01 37.76 -50.78
C MET A 1 53.59 37.22 -50.89
N GLN A 2 53.38 35.93 -50.59
CA GLN A 2 52.06 35.31 -50.56
C GLN A 2 51.56 35.26 -49.12
N LYS A 3 50.44 35.93 -48.81
CA LYS A 3 49.75 35.83 -47.51
C LYS A 3 48.83 34.61 -47.56
N LYS A 4 49.18 33.55 -46.82
CA LYS A 4 48.27 32.42 -46.56
C LYS A 4 47.30 32.84 -45.46
N VAL A 5 46.03 32.96 -45.81
CA VAL A 5 44.93 33.17 -44.86
C VAL A 5 44.60 31.81 -44.24
N LEU A 6 44.83 31.69 -42.93
CA LEU A 6 44.51 30.49 -42.17
C LEU A 6 43.05 30.60 -41.70
N ILE A 7 42.15 29.88 -42.36
CA ILE A 7 40.74 29.79 -41.95
C ILE A 7 40.67 28.81 -40.77
N PHE A 8 40.44 29.35 -39.57
CA PHE A 8 40.22 28.57 -38.36
C PHE A 8 38.76 28.12 -38.34
N LEU A 9 38.52 26.84 -38.66
CA LEU A 9 37.20 26.22 -38.62
C LEU A 9 36.83 25.95 -37.15
N CYS A 10 36.03 26.84 -36.56
CA CYS A 10 35.40 26.64 -35.26
C CYS A 10 34.33 25.54 -35.39
N ILE A 11 34.68 24.32 -34.97
CA ILE A 11 33.72 23.23 -34.80
C ILE A 11 32.89 23.55 -33.56
N LEU A 12 31.68 24.11 -33.75
CA LEU A 12 30.67 24.18 -32.70
C LEU A 12 30.24 22.74 -32.37
N THR A 13 30.71 22.22 -31.24
CA THR A 13 30.15 21.03 -30.62
C THR A 13 28.78 21.38 -30.05
N ALA A 14 27.73 21.11 -30.84
CA ALA A 14 26.37 21.06 -30.34
C ALA A 14 26.27 19.89 -29.36
N LEU A 15 26.58 20.16 -28.08
CA LEU A 15 26.14 19.33 -26.96
C LEU A 15 24.62 19.41 -26.94
N GLY A 16 23.98 18.47 -27.64
CA GLY A 16 22.54 18.27 -27.58
C GLY A 16 22.14 18.07 -26.12
N CYS A 17 21.50 19.08 -25.53
CA CYS A 17 20.79 18.95 -24.28
C CYS A 17 19.63 17.99 -24.58
N GLN A 18 19.77 16.70 -24.26
CA GLN A 18 18.62 15.82 -24.15
C GLN A 18 17.80 16.34 -22.97
N GLU A 19 16.69 17.02 -23.25
CA GLU A 19 15.65 17.22 -22.26
C GLU A 19 15.30 15.84 -21.71
N LYS A 20 15.67 15.60 -20.45
CA LYS A 20 15.26 14.39 -19.73
C LYS A 20 13.74 14.45 -19.66
N LYS A 21 13.08 13.59 -20.45
CA LYS A 21 11.64 13.41 -20.37
C LYS A 21 11.30 13.03 -18.93
N GLU A 22 10.58 13.89 -18.24
CA GLU A 22 10.08 13.59 -16.91
C GLU A 22 9.19 12.36 -16.98
N VAL A 23 9.43 11.41 -16.08
CA VAL A 23 8.61 10.21 -15.96
C VAL A 23 7.35 10.63 -15.21
N GLU A 24 6.20 10.45 -15.83
CA GLU A 24 4.89 10.65 -15.20
C GLU A 24 4.34 9.31 -14.72
N LEU A 25 3.61 9.32 -13.61
CA LEU A 25 2.92 8.15 -13.07
C LEU A 25 1.62 7.89 -13.83
N SER A 26 1.32 6.62 -14.07
CA SER A 26 0.05 6.19 -14.64
C SER A 26 -1.12 6.52 -13.70
N VAL A 27 -2.12 7.21 -14.24
CA VAL A 27 -3.40 7.51 -13.57
C VAL A 27 -4.31 6.28 -13.63
N GLY A 28 -4.93 5.93 -12.51
CA GLY A 28 -5.83 4.79 -12.38
C GLY A 28 -5.54 3.95 -11.13
N ILE A 29 -5.92 2.66 -11.17
CA ILE A 29 -5.80 1.75 -10.03
C ILE A 29 -4.38 1.21 -9.90
N TRP A 30 -3.91 1.14 -8.67
CA TRP A 30 -2.65 0.55 -8.25
C TRP A 30 -2.88 -0.46 -7.13
N ARG A 31 -1.96 -1.41 -7.02
CA ARG A 31 -1.83 -2.30 -5.87
C ARG A 31 -0.50 -2.04 -5.18
N GLY A 32 -0.58 -1.55 -3.95
CA GLY A 32 0.55 -1.45 -3.03
C GLY A 32 0.76 -2.76 -2.26
N GLU A 33 2.01 -3.05 -1.94
CA GLU A 33 2.43 -4.10 -1.03
C GLU A 33 3.45 -3.55 -0.03
N MET A 34 3.27 -3.89 1.24
CA MET A 34 4.18 -3.56 2.33
C MET A 34 4.69 -4.84 2.99
N GLU A 35 6.00 -4.93 3.22
CA GLU A 35 6.59 -6.08 3.91
C GLU A 35 6.47 -5.91 5.43
N VAL A 36 5.53 -6.63 6.03
CA VAL A 36 5.35 -6.70 7.49
C VAL A 36 6.25 -7.79 8.10
N MET A 37 6.14 -8.01 9.42
CA MET A 37 6.90 -9.04 10.13
C MET A 37 6.84 -10.41 9.44
N ASP A 38 7.91 -11.20 9.63
CA ASP A 38 8.10 -12.53 9.03
C ASP A 38 8.00 -12.54 7.49
N GLN A 39 8.38 -11.43 6.84
CA GLN A 39 8.43 -11.27 5.37
C GLN A 39 7.06 -11.41 4.68
N HIS A 40 5.97 -11.29 5.45
CA HIS A 40 4.63 -11.31 4.89
C HIS A 40 4.33 -10.01 4.14
N GLN A 41 3.53 -10.11 3.07
CA GLN A 41 3.15 -8.96 2.27
C GLN A 41 1.73 -8.53 2.64
N LEU A 42 1.59 -7.29 3.10
CA LEU A 42 0.33 -6.61 3.27
C LEU A 42 -0.03 -5.91 1.97
N PRO A 43 -1.08 -6.35 1.25
CA PRO A 43 -1.53 -5.63 0.07
C PRO A 43 -2.60 -4.60 0.40
N PHE A 44 -2.63 -3.49 -0.32
CA PHE A 44 -3.72 -2.52 -0.32
C PHE A 44 -3.90 -1.94 -1.71
N ASN A 45 -5.09 -1.43 -2.01
CA ASN A 45 -5.37 -0.77 -3.28
C ASN A 45 -5.44 0.73 -3.08
N PHE A 46 -4.97 1.46 -4.09
CA PHE A 46 -5.17 2.89 -4.17
C PHE A 46 -5.41 3.30 -5.63
N SER A 47 -6.02 4.44 -5.85
CA SER A 47 -6.04 5.08 -7.17
C SER A 47 -5.14 6.30 -7.18
N LEU A 48 -4.56 6.61 -8.34
CA LEU A 48 -3.96 7.90 -8.63
C LEU A 48 -4.82 8.64 -9.64
N SER A 49 -5.11 9.91 -9.37
CA SER A 49 -5.70 10.85 -10.31
C SER A 49 -4.84 12.11 -10.42
N ARG A 50 -5.15 12.98 -11.39
CA ARG A 50 -4.42 14.23 -11.61
C ARG A 50 -5.40 15.39 -11.66
N GLU A 51 -5.14 16.41 -10.85
CA GLU A 51 -5.85 17.68 -10.82
C GLU A 51 -4.89 18.84 -11.13
N GLU A 52 -5.38 20.08 -11.20
CA GLU A 52 -4.56 21.27 -11.49
C GLU A 52 -3.39 21.43 -10.48
N GLY A 53 -3.54 20.90 -9.26
CA GLY A 53 -2.54 20.97 -8.18
C GLY A 53 -1.52 19.83 -8.13
N GLY A 54 -1.68 18.75 -8.92
CA GLY A 54 -0.78 17.59 -8.86
C GLY A 54 -1.50 16.25 -8.86
N TYR A 55 -0.85 15.23 -8.29
CA TYR A 55 -1.45 13.92 -8.10
C TYR A 55 -2.31 13.90 -6.84
N ILE A 56 -3.39 13.12 -6.90
CA ILE A 56 -4.21 12.76 -5.75
C ILE A 56 -4.22 11.25 -5.65
N MET A 57 -3.96 10.74 -4.44
CA MET A 57 -4.05 9.33 -4.10
C MET A 57 -5.26 9.08 -3.21
N GLU A 58 -6.08 8.12 -3.61
CA GLU A 58 -7.15 7.57 -2.77
C GLU A 58 -6.77 6.15 -2.35
N VAL A 59 -6.45 5.94 -1.08
CA VAL A 59 -6.24 4.60 -0.51
C VAL A 59 -7.57 4.04 -0.03
N TYR A 60 -7.89 2.81 -0.42
CA TYR A 60 -9.17 2.18 -0.10
C TYR A 60 -9.03 1.18 1.04
N ASN A 61 -9.94 1.20 2.02
CA ASN A 61 -10.10 0.19 3.06
C ASN A 61 -11.59 -0.04 3.34
N ALA A 62 -12.21 -1.00 2.64
CA ALA A 62 -13.65 -1.26 2.74
C ALA A 62 -14.47 0.03 2.48
N GLU A 63 -15.17 0.54 3.48
CA GLU A 63 -15.97 1.78 3.39
C GLU A 63 -15.14 3.06 3.57
N GLU A 64 -13.88 2.96 4.00
CA GLU A 64 -12.98 4.10 4.17
C GLU A 64 -12.19 4.40 2.90
N VAL A 65 -12.12 5.69 2.57
CA VAL A 65 -11.24 6.24 1.54
C VAL A 65 -10.36 7.29 2.20
N LEU A 66 -9.06 7.06 2.16
CA LEU A 66 -8.05 8.00 2.65
C LEU A 66 -7.50 8.79 1.46
N LEU A 67 -7.73 10.11 1.50
CA LEU A 67 -7.25 11.05 0.48
C LEU A 67 -5.86 11.58 0.85
N ILE A 68 -4.95 11.59 -0.11
CA ILE A 68 -3.59 12.13 0.02
C ILE A 68 -3.29 12.98 -1.21
N ASP A 69 -2.87 14.22 -1.01
CA ASP A 69 -2.60 15.21 -2.06
C ASP A 69 -1.24 15.92 -1.92
N ASP A 70 -0.44 15.55 -0.91
CA ASP A 70 0.90 16.09 -0.70
C ASP A 70 1.97 15.19 -1.35
N PHE A 71 2.38 15.60 -2.56
CA PHE A 71 3.34 14.92 -3.42
C PHE A 71 4.54 15.79 -3.74
N GLU A 72 5.73 15.26 -3.52
CA GLU A 72 7.00 15.85 -3.98
C GLU A 72 7.65 14.92 -5.00
N LEU A 73 7.74 15.35 -6.26
CA LEU A 73 8.38 14.60 -7.34
C LEU A 73 9.70 15.28 -7.73
N LYS A 74 10.78 14.51 -7.82
CA LYS A 74 12.10 14.99 -8.25
C LYS A 74 12.81 13.93 -9.08
N GLY A 75 12.81 14.10 -10.40
CA GLY A 75 13.41 13.14 -11.32
C GLY A 75 12.61 11.83 -11.33
N ASP A 76 13.23 10.74 -10.87
CA ASP A 76 12.60 9.42 -10.72
C ASP A 76 12.24 9.11 -9.25
N SER A 77 12.35 10.10 -8.36
CA SER A 77 12.06 9.96 -6.94
C SER A 77 10.74 10.65 -6.57
N ILE A 78 9.96 10.00 -5.72
CA ILE A 78 8.67 10.49 -5.21
C ILE A 78 8.67 10.42 -3.68
N ARG A 79 8.14 11.47 -3.06
CA ARG A 79 7.72 11.48 -1.66
C ARG A 79 6.23 11.78 -1.59
N VAL A 80 5.51 11.02 -0.78
CA VAL A 80 4.08 11.21 -0.54
C VAL A 80 3.86 11.33 0.96
N ASN A 81 3.50 12.53 1.43
CA ASN A 81 3.31 12.77 2.86
C ASN A 81 1.87 12.43 3.27
N MET A 82 1.71 11.73 4.39
CA MET A 82 0.38 11.44 4.94
C MET A 82 -0.23 12.70 5.58
N PRO A 83 -1.55 12.94 5.45
CA PRO A 83 -2.16 14.19 5.89
C PRO A 83 -2.33 14.32 7.42
N VAL A 84 -2.58 13.22 8.14
CA VAL A 84 -2.94 13.23 9.57
C VAL A 84 -1.87 12.60 10.46
N PHE A 85 -1.15 11.60 9.94
CA PHE A 85 -0.13 10.87 10.68
C PHE A 85 1.25 11.26 10.15
N ASP A 86 2.27 11.33 11.00
CA ASP A 86 3.65 11.76 10.65
C ASP A 86 4.43 10.72 9.81
N GLY A 87 3.73 9.97 8.95
CA GLY A 87 4.29 9.00 8.02
C GLY A 87 4.40 9.54 6.60
N PHE A 88 5.31 8.98 5.80
CA PHE A 88 5.42 9.29 4.39
C PHE A 88 5.95 8.11 3.59
N PHE A 89 5.57 8.02 2.32
CA PHE A 89 6.25 7.16 1.36
C PHE A 89 7.46 7.88 0.78
N THR A 90 8.56 7.16 0.58
CA THR A 90 9.70 7.60 -0.22
C THR A 90 10.07 6.47 -1.17
N ALA A 91 10.04 6.71 -2.47
CA ALA A 91 10.24 5.68 -3.48
C ALA A 91 10.93 6.21 -4.73
N THR A 92 11.53 5.31 -5.51
CA THR A 92 11.77 5.55 -6.92
C THR A 92 10.60 5.00 -7.74
N TYR A 93 10.34 5.61 -8.89
CA TYR A 93 9.19 5.23 -9.71
C TYR A 93 9.48 5.20 -11.21
N THR A 94 8.73 4.34 -11.89
CA THR A 94 8.50 4.39 -13.34
C THR A 94 7.04 4.77 -13.58
N ALA A 95 6.58 4.81 -14.84
CA ALA A 95 5.16 5.03 -15.11
C ALA A 95 4.24 4.04 -14.37
N ASP A 96 4.67 2.78 -14.23
CA ASP A 96 3.80 1.68 -13.79
C ASP A 96 4.27 0.97 -12.52
N THR A 97 5.37 1.43 -11.91
CA THR A 97 5.93 0.80 -10.69
C THR A 97 6.45 1.84 -9.72
N MET A 98 6.26 1.60 -8.42
CA MET A 98 6.96 2.30 -7.34
C MET A 98 7.71 1.30 -6.47
N VAL A 99 8.93 1.64 -6.05
CA VAL A 99 9.73 0.82 -5.12
C VAL A 99 10.41 1.72 -4.10
N GLY A 100 10.20 1.45 -2.82
CA GLY A 100 10.70 2.30 -1.76
C GLY A 100 10.31 1.81 -0.37
N GLU A 101 9.98 2.74 0.50
CA GLU A 101 9.60 2.47 1.89
C GLU A 101 8.48 3.42 2.34
N PHE A 102 7.65 2.95 3.26
CA PHE A 102 6.85 3.81 4.14
C PHE A 102 7.64 4.06 5.43
N VAL A 103 7.77 5.32 5.82
CA VAL A 103 8.62 5.76 6.92
C VAL A 103 7.76 6.46 7.97
N LYS A 104 7.98 6.09 9.24
CA LYS A 104 7.48 6.80 10.42
C LYS A 104 8.67 7.16 11.30
N GLU A 105 9.08 8.43 11.27
CA GLU A 105 10.29 8.89 11.95
C GLU A 105 10.14 8.90 13.47
N ASP A 106 8.96 9.28 13.96
CA ASP A 106 8.58 9.28 15.38
C ASP A 106 8.75 7.92 16.05
N LEU A 107 8.50 6.84 15.30
CA LEU A 107 8.63 5.45 15.74
C LEU A 107 9.93 4.78 15.30
N ASN A 108 10.84 5.50 14.62
CA ASN A 108 12.04 4.97 13.98
C ASN A 108 11.76 3.70 13.15
N ARG A 109 10.68 3.75 12.34
CA ARG A 109 10.13 2.58 11.64
C ARG A 109 10.16 2.80 10.14
N ARG A 110 10.60 1.79 9.40
CA ARG A 110 10.65 1.76 7.94
C ARG A 110 10.09 0.44 7.45
N VAL A 111 9.11 0.50 6.54
CA VAL A 111 8.43 -0.67 6.00
C VAL A 111 8.66 -0.70 4.49
N PRO A 112 9.31 -1.72 3.93
CA PRO A 112 9.50 -1.84 2.49
C PRO A 112 8.17 -1.75 1.75
N PHE A 113 8.12 -0.98 0.68
CA PHE A 113 6.93 -0.69 -0.11
C PHE A 113 7.18 -0.91 -1.60
N LYS A 114 6.21 -1.53 -2.27
CA LYS A 114 6.16 -1.64 -3.73
C LYS A 114 4.75 -1.36 -4.21
N ALA A 115 4.60 -0.75 -5.38
CA ALA A 115 3.30 -0.64 -6.04
C ALA A 115 3.39 -0.94 -7.53
N ILE A 116 2.33 -1.55 -8.07
CA ILE A 116 2.19 -1.91 -9.47
C ILE A 116 0.87 -1.34 -10.01
N TYR A 117 0.96 -0.63 -11.13
CA TYR A 117 -0.19 -0.08 -11.84
C TYR A 117 -1.03 -1.18 -12.52
N GLY A 118 -2.35 -0.98 -12.55
CA GLY A 118 -3.29 -1.84 -13.26
C GLY A 118 -3.66 -3.16 -12.55
N ASP A 119 -3.02 -3.49 -11.43
CA ASP A 119 -3.41 -4.62 -10.59
C ASP A 119 -4.51 -4.18 -9.60
N SER A 120 -5.73 -4.66 -9.81
CA SER A 120 -6.89 -4.34 -8.94
C SER A 120 -7.16 -5.40 -7.87
N LEU A 121 -6.43 -6.52 -7.88
CA LEU A 121 -6.70 -7.64 -6.97
C LEU A 121 -5.90 -7.49 -5.68
N ARG A 122 -6.50 -6.92 -4.62
CA ARG A 122 -5.88 -6.83 -3.28
C ARG A 122 -5.18 -8.14 -2.89
N PHE A 123 -5.94 -9.23 -2.87
CA PHE A 123 -5.44 -10.58 -2.63
C PHE A 123 -5.60 -11.46 -3.87
N LYS A 124 -4.48 -11.98 -4.38
CA LYS A 124 -4.48 -12.91 -5.52
C LYS A 124 -5.05 -14.26 -5.12
N GLY A 125 -5.82 -14.87 -6.03
CA GLY A 125 -6.42 -16.19 -5.90
C GLY A 125 -7.86 -16.23 -6.41
N ASN A 126 -8.39 -17.43 -6.66
CA ASN A 126 -9.69 -17.64 -7.33
C ASN A 126 -10.50 -18.79 -6.75
N LYS A 127 -10.14 -19.32 -5.57
CA LYS A 127 -10.90 -20.39 -4.92
C LYS A 127 -12.18 -19.81 -4.33
N SER A 128 -13.31 -20.47 -4.59
CA SER A 128 -14.58 -20.14 -3.92
C SER A 128 -14.45 -20.32 -2.40
N PRO A 129 -15.14 -19.49 -1.59
CA PRO A 129 -15.17 -19.66 -0.14
C PRO A 129 -15.68 -21.06 0.25
N SER A 130 -15.02 -21.72 1.20
CA SER A 130 -15.54 -22.97 1.79
C SER A 130 -16.33 -22.73 3.08
N ALA A 131 -16.37 -21.48 3.56
CA ALA A 131 -17.09 -21.08 4.77
C ALA A 131 -17.75 -19.71 4.59
N ASN A 132 -18.78 -19.46 5.39
CA ASN A 132 -19.38 -18.14 5.59
C ASN A 132 -19.03 -17.65 6.99
N ILE A 133 -18.23 -16.59 7.08
CA ILE A 133 -17.78 -16.01 8.35
C ILE A 133 -18.58 -14.77 8.76
N GLN A 134 -19.65 -14.43 8.03
CA GLN A 134 -20.47 -13.28 8.35
C GLN A 134 -21.01 -13.35 9.78
N GLY A 135 -20.88 -12.25 10.53
CA GLY A 135 -21.40 -12.14 11.89
C GLY A 135 -20.37 -11.61 12.87
N ILE A 136 -20.66 -11.84 14.16
CA ILE A 136 -19.83 -11.41 15.28
C ILE A 136 -19.15 -12.63 15.88
N TRP A 137 -17.83 -12.52 16.08
CA TRP A 137 -16.97 -13.57 16.60
C TRP A 137 -16.27 -13.09 17.87
N GLU A 138 -16.15 -13.96 18.85
CA GLU A 138 -15.19 -13.79 19.93
C GLU A 138 -13.78 -14.02 19.38
N ALA A 139 -12.87 -13.08 19.64
CA ALA A 139 -11.47 -13.17 19.25
C ALA A 139 -10.58 -12.98 20.48
N GLU A 140 -9.54 -13.79 20.57
CA GLU A 140 -8.50 -13.70 21.58
C GLU A 140 -7.17 -13.48 20.86
N PHE A 141 -6.51 -12.37 21.13
CA PHE A 141 -5.20 -12.04 20.60
C PHE A 141 -4.11 -12.39 21.59
N SER A 142 -2.91 -12.68 21.08
CA SER A 142 -1.75 -13.07 21.90
C SER A 142 -2.09 -14.20 22.89
N LYS A 143 -2.93 -15.14 22.44
CA LYS A 143 -3.41 -16.27 23.22
C LYS A 143 -2.25 -17.03 23.87
N GLU A 144 -2.45 -17.45 25.12
CA GLU A 144 -1.45 -18.16 25.93
C GLU A 144 -0.20 -17.33 26.28
N SER A 145 -0.30 -16.00 26.25
CA SER A 145 0.74 -15.08 26.74
C SER A 145 0.19 -14.09 27.79
N ASP A 146 1.08 -13.42 28.52
CA ASP A 146 0.71 -12.37 29.47
C ASP A 146 0.10 -11.12 28.80
N ASP A 147 0.30 -10.98 27.49
CA ASP A 147 -0.25 -9.88 26.67
C ASP A 147 -1.61 -10.24 26.04
N ALA A 148 -2.26 -11.33 26.47
CA ALA A 148 -3.53 -11.77 25.91
C ALA A 148 -4.65 -10.74 26.14
N TYR A 149 -5.45 -10.48 25.10
CA TYR A 149 -6.63 -9.62 25.22
C TYR A 149 -7.78 -10.09 24.33
N MET A 150 -8.99 -9.82 24.80
CA MET A 150 -10.22 -10.15 24.11
C MET A 150 -10.65 -9.03 23.15
N ALA A 151 -11.22 -9.44 22.03
CA ALA A 151 -11.84 -8.57 21.04
C ALA A 151 -13.11 -9.20 20.47
N LYS A 152 -13.91 -8.38 19.82
CA LYS A 152 -15.05 -8.80 19.01
C LYS A 152 -14.72 -8.60 17.54
N GLY A 153 -14.57 -9.68 16.79
CA GLY A 153 -14.47 -9.63 15.33
C GLY A 153 -15.86 -9.43 14.73
N ILE A 154 -16.00 -8.47 13.81
CA ILE A 154 -17.27 -8.17 13.15
C ILE A 154 -17.02 -8.23 11.65
N PHE A 155 -17.62 -9.19 10.97
CA PHE A 155 -17.36 -9.45 9.56
C PHE A 155 -18.64 -9.43 8.71
N ARG A 156 -18.52 -8.81 7.54
CA ARG A 156 -19.48 -8.88 6.44
C ARG A 156 -18.82 -9.64 5.30
N GLN A 157 -19.50 -10.66 4.78
CA GLN A 157 -19.01 -11.46 3.66
C GLN A 157 -20.01 -11.42 2.51
N GLU A 158 -19.52 -11.14 1.31
CA GLU A 158 -20.33 -11.15 0.09
C GLU A 158 -19.48 -11.67 -1.08
N ASN A 159 -19.90 -12.77 -1.71
CA ASN A 159 -19.20 -13.37 -2.85
C ASN A 159 -17.69 -13.62 -2.62
N GLY A 160 -17.28 -13.90 -1.38
CA GLY A 160 -15.89 -14.13 -0.99
C GLY A 160 -15.08 -12.85 -0.72
N LYS A 161 -15.63 -11.65 -0.98
CA LYS A 161 -15.13 -10.41 -0.39
C LYS A 161 -15.49 -10.39 1.09
N VAL A 162 -14.57 -9.95 1.93
CA VAL A 162 -14.77 -9.78 3.37
C VAL A 162 -14.41 -8.36 3.75
N GLU A 163 -15.28 -7.72 4.52
CA GLU A 163 -15.02 -6.47 5.21
C GLU A 163 -15.23 -6.69 6.70
N GLY A 164 -14.51 -5.96 7.55
CA GLY A 164 -14.74 -6.08 8.98
C GLY A 164 -13.83 -5.24 9.84
N THR A 165 -13.85 -5.56 11.13
CA THR A 165 -12.99 -4.97 12.14
C THR A 165 -12.87 -5.89 13.36
N PHE A 166 -11.89 -5.61 14.23
CA PHE A 166 -11.84 -6.10 15.61
C PHE A 166 -12.07 -4.95 16.59
N ARG A 167 -13.02 -5.12 17.51
CA ARG A 167 -13.31 -4.18 18.60
C ARG A 167 -12.77 -4.70 19.92
N THR A 168 -11.81 -4.01 20.49
CA THR A 168 -11.26 -4.28 21.82
C THR A 168 -11.96 -3.38 22.87
N ASN A 169 -11.54 -3.49 24.14
CA ASN A 169 -12.00 -2.59 25.19
C ASN A 169 -11.41 -1.17 25.09
N THR A 170 -10.30 -1.01 24.37
CA THR A 170 -9.53 0.25 24.28
C THR A 170 -9.68 0.95 22.92
N GLY A 171 -10.21 0.25 21.91
CA GLY A 171 -10.34 0.80 20.57
C GLY A 171 -10.87 -0.22 19.57
N ASP A 172 -10.79 0.15 18.31
CA ASP A 172 -11.24 -0.63 17.16
C ASP A 172 -10.09 -0.63 16.14
N TYR A 173 -9.90 -1.75 15.43
CA TYR A 173 -8.82 -1.92 14.43
C TYR A 173 -9.12 -1.31 13.07
N ARG A 174 -10.15 -0.47 13.00
CA ARG A 174 -10.65 0.25 11.84
C ARG A 174 -11.00 -0.68 10.69
N TYR A 175 -11.17 -0.10 9.51
CA TYR A 175 -11.72 -0.76 8.35
C TYR A 175 -10.73 -1.77 7.78
N LEU A 176 -11.09 -3.06 7.84
CA LEU A 176 -10.36 -4.15 7.22
C LEU A 176 -11.06 -4.57 5.94
N GLU A 177 -10.29 -4.77 4.87
CA GLU A 177 -10.78 -5.34 3.62
C GLU A 177 -9.96 -6.56 3.23
N GLY A 178 -10.63 -7.57 2.68
CA GLY A 178 -9.95 -8.68 2.05
C GLY A 178 -10.90 -9.74 1.51
N THR A 179 -10.53 -11.00 1.68
CA THR A 179 -11.20 -12.11 1.02
C THR A 179 -11.12 -13.39 1.83
N ILE A 180 -12.08 -14.27 1.60
CA ILE A 180 -12.00 -15.68 1.95
C ILE A 180 -11.90 -16.52 0.67
N GLN A 181 -10.84 -17.32 0.56
CA GLN A 181 -10.56 -18.18 -0.59
C GLN A 181 -10.35 -19.62 -0.09
N GLY A 182 -11.30 -20.51 -0.39
CA GLY A 182 -11.39 -21.79 0.32
C GLY A 182 -11.57 -21.55 1.82
N ASP A 183 -10.68 -22.11 2.62
CA ASP A 183 -10.62 -22.03 4.08
C ASP A 183 -9.71 -20.88 4.58
N SER A 184 -9.15 -20.08 3.68
CA SER A 184 -8.19 -19.03 4.03
C SER A 184 -8.84 -17.65 4.02
N LEU A 185 -8.95 -17.05 5.20
CA LEU A 185 -9.29 -15.64 5.40
C LEU A 185 -8.02 -14.79 5.34
N LYS A 186 -8.08 -13.70 4.58
CA LYS A 186 -7.03 -12.70 4.51
C LYS A 186 -7.67 -11.32 4.60
N LEU A 187 -7.16 -10.47 5.48
CA LEU A 187 -7.62 -9.09 5.66
C LEU A 187 -6.40 -8.17 5.77
N SER A 188 -6.51 -6.96 5.24
CA SER A 188 -5.50 -5.93 5.43
C SER A 188 -6.12 -4.55 5.58
N THR A 189 -5.36 -3.65 6.20
CA THR A 189 -5.62 -2.21 6.16
C THR A 189 -4.31 -1.43 6.14
N PHE A 190 -4.33 -0.32 5.40
CA PHE A 190 -3.29 0.70 5.44
C PHE A 190 -3.96 2.08 5.45
N ASP A 191 -3.75 2.85 6.52
CA ASP A 191 -4.35 4.19 6.68
C ASP A 191 -3.32 5.25 7.12
N GLY A 192 -2.03 4.94 7.01
CA GLY A 192 -0.91 5.76 7.49
C GLY A 192 -0.58 5.58 8.99
N ALA A 193 -1.54 5.17 9.82
CA ALA A 193 -1.29 4.78 11.21
C ALA A 193 -1.05 3.27 11.34
N HIS A 194 -1.93 2.49 10.71
CA HIS A 194 -2.01 1.06 10.77
C HIS A 194 -1.42 0.43 9.50
N VAL A 195 -0.61 -0.61 9.69
CA VAL A 195 -0.05 -1.46 8.64
C VAL A 195 -0.37 -2.89 9.05
N PHE A 196 -1.65 -3.26 8.96
CA PHE A 196 -2.16 -4.50 9.55
C PHE A 196 -2.50 -5.56 8.52
N LEU A 197 -2.06 -6.79 8.77
CA LEU A 197 -2.37 -7.98 7.98
C LEU A 197 -2.86 -9.09 8.92
N PHE A 198 -4.03 -9.65 8.61
CA PHE A 198 -4.58 -10.82 9.31
C PHE A 198 -4.67 -11.97 8.34
N LEU A 199 -4.05 -13.09 8.70
CA LEU A 199 -4.10 -14.34 7.95
C LEU A 199 -4.69 -15.42 8.86
N ALA A 200 -5.82 -16.00 8.48
CA ALA A 200 -6.47 -17.03 9.29
C ALA A 200 -6.93 -18.23 8.45
N LYS A 201 -6.96 -19.38 9.10
CA LYS A 201 -7.61 -20.60 8.64
C LYS A 201 -8.95 -20.74 9.34
N VAL A 202 -9.99 -20.87 8.53
CA VAL A 202 -11.38 -21.00 8.94
C VAL A 202 -11.73 -22.49 8.96
N THR A 203 -12.17 -22.99 10.11
CA THR A 203 -12.81 -24.31 10.22
C THR A 203 -14.33 -24.13 10.26
N ASP A 204 -15.08 -25.10 10.80
CA ASP A 204 -16.51 -25.01 11.02
C ASP A 204 -16.89 -23.93 12.06
N SER A 205 -16.26 -23.97 13.24
CA SER A 205 -16.64 -23.17 14.42
C SER A 205 -15.52 -22.28 14.94
N THR A 206 -14.34 -22.31 14.33
CA THR A 206 -13.18 -21.55 14.80
C THR A 206 -12.40 -20.91 13.66
N MET A 207 -11.69 -19.83 13.98
CA MET A 207 -10.68 -19.23 13.12
C MET A 207 -9.38 -19.16 13.89
N ASN A 208 -8.32 -19.73 13.32
CA ASN A 208 -6.97 -19.67 13.89
C ASN A 208 -6.06 -18.93 12.91
N GLY A 209 -5.37 -17.90 13.39
CA GLY A 209 -4.63 -17.02 12.51
C GLY A 209 -3.53 -16.24 13.22
N VAL A 210 -2.84 -15.44 12.41
CA VAL A 210 -1.76 -14.57 12.85
C VAL A 210 -2.09 -13.14 12.42
N PHE A 211 -1.86 -12.22 13.35
CA PHE A 211 -1.92 -10.79 13.11
C PHE A 211 -0.48 -10.26 12.98
N TYR A 212 -0.20 -9.60 11.86
CA TYR A 212 1.05 -8.94 11.59
C TYR A 212 0.85 -7.43 11.54
N SER A 213 1.76 -6.70 12.16
CA SER A 213 1.87 -5.24 12.06
C SER A 213 3.21 -4.86 11.44
N GLY A 214 3.18 -3.93 10.50
CA GLY A 214 4.37 -3.18 10.03
C GLY A 214 4.52 -1.86 10.74
#